data_AF-A0AA40C598-F1
#
_entry.id   AF-A0AA40C598-F1
#
_cell.length_a   1.000
_cell.length_b   1.000
_cell.length_c   1.000
_cell.angle_alpha   90.00
_cell.angle_beta   90.00
_cell.angle_gamma   90.00
#
_symmetry.space_group_name_H-M   'P 1'
#
loop_
_entity.id
_entity.type
_entity.pdbx_description
1 polymer ?
#
loop_
_entity_poly.entity_id
_entity_poly.type
_entity_poly.pdbx_seq_one_letter_code
_entity_poly.pdbx_strand_id
1 'polypeptide(L)'
;MNDDIITINTQSSTQWDGFRHHGDVKSGSFFMGHTQEAFEASRVLGIDAWAQNGGLQTRGVLIDWAGWARKRDIPINFLEGSVIPLDQVKAIIREQKIELRPGDVLFIRSGFAGFLKTLSAQEQLNISQRSPPEYIGLESTKETLRWLWENRFSAVAGDMVGLETIGGSNTEYLLHQWLLAGWGMPIGELFDLEELAERCAQEGRYTFYLSSVPLKMPGGVASPPNAVAIL
;
A
#
# COMPACT_ATOMS: atom_id res chain seq x y z
N MET A 1 18.59 -1.90 -34.09
CA MET A 1 17.38 -1.46 -33.38
C MET A 1 17.01 -2.63 -32.48
N ASN A 2 16.94 -2.39 -31.17
CA ASN A 2 16.64 -3.42 -30.18
C ASN A 2 15.38 -2.93 -29.45
N ASP A 3 14.31 -3.71 -29.52
CA ASP A 3 13.02 -3.41 -28.91
C ASP A 3 12.60 -4.61 -28.06
N ASP A 4 11.93 -4.36 -26.94
CA ASP A 4 11.45 -5.39 -26.00
C ASP A 4 9.92 -5.36 -25.85
N ILE A 5 9.34 -6.49 -25.41
CA ILE A 5 7.93 -6.60 -25.03
C ILE A 5 7.84 -6.87 -23.53
N ILE A 6 6.97 -6.12 -22.86
CA ILE A 6 6.69 -6.28 -21.43
C ILE A 6 5.28 -6.85 -21.29
N THR A 7 5.17 -8.04 -20.69
CA THR A 7 3.89 -8.65 -20.28
C THR A 7 3.90 -8.79 -18.77
N ILE A 8 3.03 -8.06 -18.09
CA ILE A 8 2.94 -8.06 -16.63
C ILE A 8 1.49 -8.14 -16.17
N ASN A 9 1.28 -8.81 -15.03
CA ASN A 9 0.13 -8.51 -14.20
C ASN A 9 0.46 -7.24 -13.40
N THR A 10 -0.39 -6.22 -13.51
CA THR A 10 -0.18 -4.93 -12.83
C THR A 10 -0.27 -5.04 -11.31
N GLN A 11 -0.67 -6.21 -10.78
CA GLN A 11 -0.71 -6.54 -9.36
C GLN A 11 0.43 -7.45 -8.85
N SER A 12 1.47 -7.70 -9.64
CA SER A 12 2.51 -8.69 -9.29
C SER A 12 3.89 -8.10 -8.97
N SER A 13 3.97 -6.79 -8.73
CA SER A 13 5.18 -6.09 -8.29
C SER A 13 4.79 -4.90 -7.41
N THR A 14 5.70 -3.97 -7.16
CA THR A 14 5.32 -2.69 -6.55
C THR A 14 4.21 -2.04 -7.38
N GLN A 15 3.13 -1.61 -6.73
CA GLN A 15 1.89 -1.23 -7.42
C GLN A 15 1.08 -0.18 -6.68
N TRP A 16 0.23 0.53 -7.42
CA TRP A 16 -0.92 1.27 -6.92
C TRP A 16 -2.21 0.62 -7.39
N ASP A 17 -3.13 0.39 -6.47
CA ASP A 17 -4.48 -0.06 -6.75
C ASP A 17 -5.41 1.13 -7.01
N GLY A 18 -6.03 1.11 -8.19
CA GLY A 18 -7.07 2.05 -8.55
C GLY A 18 -8.44 1.60 -8.02
N PHE A 19 -9.43 2.48 -8.13
CA PHE A 19 -10.77 2.24 -7.58
C PHE A 19 -11.60 1.17 -8.33
N ARG A 20 -11.03 0.57 -9.38
CA ARG A 20 -11.57 -0.61 -10.06
C ARG A 20 -11.08 -1.93 -9.44
N HIS A 21 -10.07 -1.89 -8.58
CA HIS A 21 -9.36 -3.09 -8.13
C HIS A 21 -10.21 -3.94 -7.18
N HIS A 22 -10.86 -3.30 -6.21
CA HIS A 22 -11.69 -3.99 -5.22
C HIS A 22 -12.99 -3.23 -4.97
N GLY A 23 -14.10 -3.95 -5.09
CA GLY A 23 -15.45 -3.45 -4.78
C GLY A 23 -15.86 -3.75 -3.34
N ASP A 24 -16.99 -3.21 -2.92
CA ASP A 24 -17.66 -3.63 -1.70
C ASP A 24 -18.28 -5.02 -1.89
N VAL A 25 -17.85 -6.00 -1.09
CA VAL A 25 -18.21 -7.41 -1.28
C VAL A 25 -19.71 -7.65 -1.12
N LYS A 26 -20.39 -6.88 -0.26
CA LYS A 26 -21.81 -7.07 0.06
C LYS A 26 -22.71 -6.48 -1.02
N SER A 27 -22.37 -5.30 -1.53
CA SER A 27 -23.17 -4.55 -2.50
C SER A 27 -22.73 -4.76 -3.96
N GLY A 28 -21.52 -5.29 -4.19
CA GLY A 28 -20.90 -5.38 -5.52
C GLY A 28 -20.54 -4.02 -6.14
N SER A 29 -20.63 -2.95 -5.35
CA SER A 29 -20.42 -1.58 -5.83
C SER A 29 -18.97 -1.16 -5.63
N PHE A 30 -18.45 -0.36 -6.55
CA PHE A 30 -17.16 0.30 -6.49
C PHE A 30 -17.34 1.76 -6.07
N PHE A 31 -16.25 2.52 -6.05
CA PHE A 31 -16.27 3.93 -5.70
C PHE A 31 -17.36 4.69 -6.46
N MET A 32 -18.05 5.60 -5.77
CA MET A 32 -19.18 6.37 -6.31
C MET A 32 -20.38 5.52 -6.80
N GLY A 33 -20.50 4.26 -6.35
CA GLY A 33 -21.62 3.39 -6.70
C GLY A 33 -21.54 2.79 -8.11
N HIS A 34 -20.36 2.81 -8.74
CA HIS A 34 -20.14 2.14 -10.02
C HIS A 34 -20.23 0.61 -9.86
N THR A 35 -20.53 -0.10 -10.95
CA THR A 35 -20.59 -1.57 -10.97
C THR A 35 -19.55 -2.14 -11.92
N GLN A 36 -19.32 -3.45 -11.86
CA GLN A 36 -18.39 -4.14 -12.74
C GLN A 36 -18.74 -3.93 -14.22
N GLU A 37 -20.03 -3.97 -14.57
CA GLU A 37 -20.52 -3.77 -15.95
C GLU A 37 -20.18 -2.37 -16.49
N ALA A 38 -20.12 -1.35 -15.61
CA ALA A 38 -19.75 0.00 -16.01
C ALA A 38 -18.30 0.09 -16.53
N PHE A 39 -17.43 -0.83 -16.13
CA PHE A 39 -16.02 -0.86 -16.54
C PHE A 39 -15.80 -1.51 -17.90
N GLU A 40 -16.71 -2.38 -18.33
CA GLU A 40 -16.70 -2.96 -19.68
C GLU A 40 -17.10 -1.92 -20.73
N ALA A 41 -18.00 -1.00 -20.36
CA ALA A 41 -18.55 0.01 -21.26
C ALA A 41 -17.81 1.37 -21.21
N SER A 42 -16.91 1.60 -20.25
CA SER A 42 -16.30 2.93 -20.04
C SER A 42 -14.91 2.88 -19.40
N ARG A 43 -14.25 4.05 -19.34
CA ARG A 43 -12.95 4.27 -18.66
C ARG A 43 -13.09 4.89 -17.27
N VAL A 44 -14.30 4.95 -16.72
CA VAL A 44 -14.55 5.57 -15.41
C VAL A 44 -13.72 4.91 -14.32
N LEU A 45 -13.15 5.67 -13.39
CA LEU A 45 -12.25 5.17 -12.35
C LEU A 45 -10.94 4.51 -12.85
N GLY A 46 -10.60 4.66 -14.14
CA GLY A 46 -9.34 4.16 -14.67
C GLY A 46 -8.13 4.87 -14.07
N ILE A 47 -7.05 4.13 -13.82
CA ILE A 47 -5.80 4.66 -13.24
C ILE A 47 -5.15 5.75 -14.12
N ASP A 48 -5.44 5.77 -15.43
CA ASP A 48 -4.98 6.81 -16.33
C ASP A 48 -5.45 8.22 -15.96
N ALA A 49 -6.55 8.33 -15.21
CA ALA A 49 -7.01 9.61 -14.67
C ALA A 49 -5.93 10.26 -13.80
N TRP A 50 -5.13 9.48 -13.07
CA TRP A 50 -4.06 10.04 -12.22
C TRP A 50 -2.94 10.60 -13.08
N ALA A 51 -2.48 9.85 -14.07
CA ALA A 51 -1.43 10.30 -14.99
C ALA A 51 -1.84 11.55 -15.77
N GLN A 52 -3.11 11.67 -16.14
CA GLN A 52 -3.66 12.87 -16.81
C GLN A 52 -3.69 14.10 -15.91
N ASN A 53 -3.75 13.92 -14.59
CA ASN A 53 -3.78 15.00 -13.60
C ASN A 53 -2.42 15.23 -12.91
N GLY A 54 -1.32 14.74 -13.51
CA GLY A 54 0.05 14.98 -13.03
C GLY A 54 0.62 13.91 -12.08
N GLY A 55 -0.15 12.86 -11.81
CA GLY A 55 0.21 11.81 -10.85
C GLY A 55 0.07 12.27 -9.40
N LEU A 56 0.66 11.50 -8.48
CA LEU A 56 0.79 11.85 -7.07
C LEU A 56 2.04 12.71 -6.89
N GLN A 57 1.84 14.01 -6.72
CA GLN A 57 2.88 14.99 -6.43
C GLN A 57 2.59 15.59 -5.06
N THR A 58 3.07 14.95 -4.00
CA THR A 58 2.64 15.25 -2.63
C THR A 58 3.71 14.92 -1.60
N ARG A 59 3.41 15.12 -0.32
CA ARG A 59 4.27 14.73 0.78
C ARG A 59 4.05 13.27 1.13
N GLY A 60 5.11 12.48 1.17
CA GLY A 60 5.13 11.14 1.75
C GLY A 60 5.57 11.17 3.21
N VAL A 61 5.02 10.25 4.00
CA VAL A 61 5.39 10.04 5.40
C VAL A 61 5.72 8.56 5.60
N LEU A 62 6.92 8.26 6.10
CA LEU A 62 7.33 6.89 6.41
C LEU A 62 7.13 6.56 7.89
N ILE A 63 6.42 5.47 8.15
CA ILE A 63 6.37 4.80 9.44
C ILE A 63 7.22 3.53 9.35
N ASP A 64 8.42 3.58 9.92
CA ASP A 64 9.32 2.42 9.99
C ASP A 64 8.96 1.50 11.17
N TRP A 65 7.89 0.72 11.00
CA TRP A 65 7.44 -0.22 12.02
C TRP A 65 8.46 -1.35 12.24
N ALA A 66 9.03 -1.91 11.17
CA ALA A 66 10.00 -3.00 11.26
C ALA A 66 11.23 -2.59 12.08
N GLY A 67 11.81 -1.42 11.80
CA GLY A 67 12.94 -0.90 12.55
C GLY A 67 12.59 -0.58 14.01
N TRP A 68 11.38 -0.07 14.26
CA TRP A 68 10.89 0.21 15.60
C TRP A 68 10.67 -1.08 16.43
N ALA A 69 10.11 -2.12 15.80
CA ALA A 69 9.84 -3.43 16.41
C ALA A 69 11.14 -4.15 16.76
N ARG A 70 12.12 -4.19 15.84
CA ARG A 70 13.44 -4.82 16.08
C ARG A 70 14.19 -4.19 17.26
N LYS A 71 14.13 -2.86 17.42
CA LYS A 71 14.77 -2.15 18.56
C LYS A 71 14.14 -2.50 19.92
N ARG A 72 12.99 -3.16 19.92
CA ARG A 72 12.20 -3.53 21.11
C ARG A 72 12.05 -5.03 21.27
N ASP A 73 12.82 -5.80 20.50
CA ASP A 73 12.77 -7.27 20.50
C ASP A 73 11.35 -7.82 20.25
N ILE A 74 10.53 -7.09 19.49
CA ILE A 74 9.21 -7.55 19.06
C ILE A 74 9.43 -8.52 17.89
N PRO A 75 8.96 -9.78 17.99
CA PRO A 75 9.12 -10.75 16.91
C PRO A 75 8.28 -10.34 15.68
N ILE A 76 8.83 -10.57 14.49
CA ILE A 76 8.18 -10.24 13.21
C ILE A 76 8.03 -11.52 12.40
N ASN A 77 6.80 -12.03 12.29
CA ASN A 77 6.49 -13.21 11.49
C ASN A 77 5.78 -12.79 10.19
N PHE A 78 6.56 -12.65 9.13
CA PHE A 78 6.10 -12.16 7.82
C PHE A 78 5.03 -13.05 7.16
N LEU A 79 5.02 -14.33 7.49
CA LEU A 79 4.28 -15.39 6.78
C LEU A 79 3.19 -16.05 7.64
N GLU A 80 2.91 -15.53 8.83
CA GLU A 80 1.98 -16.14 9.80
C GLU A 80 0.81 -15.20 10.15
N GLY A 81 0.43 -14.32 9.22
CA GLY A 81 -0.69 -13.39 9.45
C GLY A 81 -0.44 -12.42 10.60
N SER A 82 0.81 -11.99 10.82
CA SER A 82 1.12 -11.01 11.86
C SER A 82 0.38 -9.69 11.62
N VAL A 83 -0.07 -9.06 12.71
CA VAL A 83 -0.77 -7.78 12.66
C VAL A 83 0.18 -6.67 13.08
N ILE A 84 0.25 -5.60 12.28
CA ILE A 84 0.86 -4.32 12.64
C ILE A 84 -0.22 -3.48 13.33
N PRO A 85 -0.16 -3.32 14.67
CA PRO A 85 -1.23 -2.67 15.41
C PRO A 85 -1.23 -1.15 15.21
N LEU A 86 -2.42 -0.54 15.16
CA LEU A 86 -2.55 0.90 14.96
C LEU A 86 -1.93 1.72 16.11
N ASP A 87 -1.97 1.20 17.34
CA ASP A 87 -1.39 1.86 18.51
C ASP A 87 0.14 1.97 18.40
N GLN A 88 0.81 0.97 17.82
CA GLN A 88 2.24 0.98 17.52
C GLN A 88 2.57 1.97 16.40
N VAL A 89 1.77 2.03 15.33
CA VAL A 89 1.89 3.07 14.29
C VAL A 89 1.81 4.46 14.92
N LYS A 90 0.82 4.69 15.79
CA LYS A 90 0.66 5.95 16.54
C LYS A 90 1.79 6.20 17.54
N ALA A 91 2.40 5.16 18.12
CA ALA A 91 3.55 5.29 19.01
C ALA A 91 4.78 5.78 18.23
N ILE A 92 5.04 5.21 17.06
CA ILE A 92 6.14 5.62 16.16
C ILE A 92 6.01 7.10 15.79
N ILE A 93 4.81 7.53 15.36
CA ILE A 93 4.52 8.94 15.03
C ILE A 93 4.86 9.86 16.20
N ARG A 94 4.47 9.49 17.43
CA ARG A 94 4.75 10.29 18.65
C ARG A 94 6.24 10.33 18.98
N GLU A 95 6.91 9.19 18.96
CA GLU A 95 8.33 9.07 19.31
C GLU A 95 9.24 9.79 18.31
N GLN A 96 8.93 9.67 17.02
CA GLN A 96 9.66 10.33 15.93
C GLN A 96 9.19 11.77 15.68
N LYS A 97 8.19 12.25 16.44
CA LYS A 97 7.60 13.59 16.33
C LYS A 97 7.17 13.92 14.90
N ILE A 98 6.57 12.96 14.22
CA ILE A 98 6.07 13.12 12.85
C ILE A 98 4.79 13.95 12.88
N GLU A 99 4.79 15.05 12.14
CA GLU A 99 3.60 15.88 11.94
C GLU A 99 2.85 15.43 10.67
N LEU A 100 1.71 14.77 10.85
CA LEU A 100 0.82 14.38 9.75
C LEU A 100 0.01 15.58 9.25
N ARG A 101 -0.24 15.64 7.94
CA ARG A 101 -1.03 16.69 7.28
C ARG A 101 -2.03 16.08 6.30
N PRO A 102 -3.19 16.72 6.10
CA PRO A 102 -4.10 16.36 5.02
C PRO A 102 -3.38 16.33 3.67
N GLY A 103 -3.63 15.30 2.87
CA GLY A 103 -3.00 15.08 1.57
C GLY A 103 -1.68 14.29 1.61
N ASP A 104 -1.20 13.89 2.79
CA ASP A 104 -0.05 13.01 2.90
C ASP A 104 -0.33 11.62 2.29
N VAL A 105 0.71 11.00 1.74
CA VAL A 105 0.74 9.55 1.49
C VAL A 105 1.44 8.87 2.66
N LEU A 106 0.73 7.99 3.35
CA LEU A 106 1.27 7.22 4.45
C LEU A 106 1.95 5.94 3.94
N PHE A 107 3.24 5.77 4.22
CA PHE A 107 3.98 4.54 3.95
C PHE A 107 4.24 3.78 5.25
N ILE A 108 3.90 2.51 5.29
CA ILE A 108 4.18 1.62 6.43
C ILE A 108 5.20 0.58 5.99
N ARG A 109 6.39 0.61 6.59
CA ARG A 109 7.42 -0.41 6.39
C ARG A 109 7.28 -1.52 7.43
N SER A 110 6.79 -2.67 6.99
CA SER A 110 6.72 -3.93 7.74
C SER A 110 8.05 -4.69 7.74
N GLY A 111 8.91 -4.46 6.74
CA GLY A 111 10.14 -5.19 6.49
C GLY A 111 9.97 -6.37 5.52
N PHE A 112 8.78 -6.59 4.98
CA PHE A 112 8.46 -7.72 4.12
C PHE A 112 9.24 -7.72 2.80
N ALA A 113 9.39 -6.56 2.13
CA ALA A 113 10.21 -6.46 0.92
C ALA A 113 11.68 -6.78 1.19
N GLY A 114 12.22 -6.32 2.32
CA GLY A 114 13.56 -6.69 2.79
C GLY A 114 13.69 -8.20 3.03
N PHE A 115 12.70 -8.82 3.65
CA PHE A 115 12.64 -10.28 3.84
C PHE A 115 12.66 -11.04 2.50
N LEU A 116 11.82 -10.66 1.52
CA LEU A 116 11.78 -11.31 0.21
C LEU A 116 13.15 -11.28 -0.50
N LYS A 117 13.88 -10.17 -0.39
CA LYS A 117 15.23 -10.03 -0.98
C LYS A 117 16.26 -11.00 -0.40
N THR A 118 16.03 -11.55 0.79
CA THR A 118 16.92 -12.56 1.39
C THR A 118 16.71 -13.96 0.83
N LEU A 119 15.64 -14.17 0.07
CA LEU A 119 15.22 -15.46 -0.45
C LEU A 119 15.59 -15.63 -1.92
N SER A 120 15.84 -16.88 -2.32
CA SER A 120 15.97 -17.26 -3.72
C SER A 120 14.64 -17.13 -4.48
N ALA A 121 14.72 -17.07 -5.82
CA ALA A 121 13.53 -17.02 -6.67
C ALA A 121 12.57 -18.20 -6.44
N GLN A 122 13.10 -19.40 -6.16
CA GLN A 122 12.28 -20.58 -5.87
C GLN A 122 11.56 -20.46 -4.53
N GLU A 123 12.21 -19.92 -3.50
CA GLU A 123 11.58 -19.69 -2.20
C GLU A 123 10.49 -18.61 -2.28
N GLN A 124 10.74 -17.53 -3.01
CA GLN A 124 9.72 -16.50 -3.27
C GLN A 124 8.52 -17.09 -4.03
N LEU A 125 8.77 -17.93 -5.04
CA LEU A 125 7.71 -18.64 -5.77
C LEU A 125 6.91 -19.56 -4.83
N ASN A 126 7.58 -20.33 -3.99
CA ASN A 126 6.92 -21.20 -3.01
C ASN A 126 6.05 -20.41 -2.04
N ILE A 127 6.52 -19.24 -1.59
CA ILE A 127 5.72 -18.33 -0.75
C ILE A 127 4.46 -17.87 -1.49
N SER A 128 4.60 -17.41 -2.74
CA SER A 128 3.47 -16.93 -3.54
C SER A 128 2.40 -18.00 -3.80
N GLN A 129 2.74 -19.27 -3.67
CA GLN A 129 1.86 -20.42 -3.89
C GLN A 129 1.25 -21.00 -2.60
N ARG A 130 1.53 -20.42 -1.43
CA ARG A 130 0.98 -20.89 -0.15
C ARG A 130 -0.55 -20.77 -0.13
N SER A 131 -1.20 -21.79 0.44
CA SER A 131 -2.64 -21.86 0.62
C SER A 131 -2.99 -22.50 1.98
N PRO A 132 -3.73 -21.82 2.88
CA PRO A 132 -4.20 -20.44 2.72
C PRO A 132 -3.04 -19.43 2.71
N PRO A 133 -3.19 -18.27 2.04
CA PRO A 133 -2.21 -17.20 2.12
C PRO A 133 -2.26 -16.58 3.52
N GLU A 134 -1.10 -16.37 4.12
CA GLU A 134 -0.95 -15.72 5.42
C GLU A 134 0.24 -14.77 5.35
N TYR A 135 -0.01 -13.48 5.56
CA TYR A 135 0.98 -12.42 5.40
C TYR A 135 0.80 -11.34 6.45
N ILE A 136 1.93 -10.79 6.91
CA ILE A 136 1.92 -9.60 7.76
C ILE A 136 1.18 -8.46 7.06
N GLY A 137 0.49 -7.63 7.84
CA GLY A 137 -0.24 -6.49 7.32
C GLY A 137 -0.68 -5.49 8.39
N LEU A 138 -1.28 -4.39 7.97
CA LEU A 138 -1.90 -3.41 8.87
C LEU A 138 -3.17 -3.98 9.52
N GLU A 139 -3.37 -3.65 10.79
CA GLU A 139 -4.57 -3.97 11.55
C GLU A 139 -5.87 -3.46 10.87
N SER A 140 -6.78 -4.38 10.55
CA SER A 140 -8.10 -4.10 9.98
C SER A 140 -9.17 -3.95 11.06
N THR A 141 -9.42 -2.71 11.48
CA THR A 141 -10.47 -2.37 12.46
C THR A 141 -11.18 -1.08 12.07
N LYS A 142 -12.35 -0.85 12.67
CA LYS A 142 -13.07 0.42 12.57
C LYS A 142 -12.20 1.60 13.02
N GLU A 143 -11.37 1.40 14.04
CA GLU A 143 -10.45 2.38 14.58
C GLU A 143 -9.35 2.74 13.57
N THR A 144 -8.79 1.76 12.86
CA THR A 144 -7.83 2.01 11.76
C THR A 144 -8.49 2.81 10.65
N LEU A 145 -9.67 2.40 10.19
CA LEU A 145 -10.41 3.11 9.14
C LEU A 145 -10.73 4.55 9.55
N ARG A 146 -11.25 4.75 10.76
CA ARG A 146 -11.53 6.08 11.30
C ARG A 146 -10.26 6.94 11.32
N TRP A 147 -9.14 6.38 11.79
CA TRP A 147 -7.88 7.12 11.86
C TRP A 147 -7.36 7.52 10.49
N LEU A 148 -7.40 6.63 9.50
CA LEU A 148 -7.02 6.96 8.11
C LEU A 148 -7.89 8.08 7.54
N TRP A 149 -9.21 8.00 7.75
CA TRP A 149 -10.18 9.02 7.32
C TRP A 149 -9.93 10.38 7.98
N GLU A 150 -9.77 10.42 9.31
CA GLU A 150 -9.60 11.67 10.08
C GLU A 150 -8.31 12.42 9.72
N ASN A 151 -7.24 11.68 9.40
CA ASN A 151 -5.98 12.28 8.95
C ASN A 151 -6.02 12.78 7.50
N ARG A 152 -7.04 12.38 6.71
CA ARG A 152 -7.24 12.82 5.33
C ARG A 152 -6.03 12.53 4.44
N PHE A 153 -5.48 11.31 4.56
CA PHE A 153 -4.44 10.83 3.66
C PHE A 153 -4.94 10.76 2.22
N SER A 154 -4.08 11.06 1.25
CA SER A 154 -4.42 10.93 -0.16
C SER A 154 -4.27 9.49 -0.66
N ALA A 155 -3.39 8.70 -0.03
CA ALA A 155 -3.20 7.27 -0.25
C ALA A 155 -2.50 6.64 0.96
N VAL A 156 -2.57 5.31 1.07
CA VAL A 156 -1.78 4.54 2.04
C VAL A 156 -1.07 3.42 1.30
N ALA A 157 0.19 3.18 1.66
CA ALA A 157 1.03 2.19 1.01
C ALA A 157 1.91 1.45 2.02
N GLY A 158 2.41 0.29 1.61
CA GLY A 158 3.39 -0.45 2.37
C GLY A 158 4.21 -1.39 1.50
N ASP A 159 5.12 -2.09 2.16
CA ASP A 159 6.01 -3.09 1.55
C ASP A 159 5.46 -4.53 1.66
N MET A 160 4.21 -4.67 2.08
CA MET A 160 3.51 -5.93 2.33
C MET A 160 2.82 -6.44 1.05
N VAL A 161 2.43 -7.73 1.01
CA VAL A 161 1.70 -8.33 -0.12
C VAL A 161 0.30 -7.73 -0.25
N GLY A 162 -0.40 -7.65 0.88
CA GLY A 162 -1.64 -6.90 1.03
C GLY A 162 -1.40 -5.76 2.00
N LEU A 163 -2.08 -4.62 1.85
CA LEU A 163 -1.99 -3.54 2.84
C LEU A 163 -2.40 -4.02 4.24
N GLU A 164 -3.53 -4.71 4.33
CA GLU A 164 -3.97 -5.32 5.58
C GLU A 164 -3.46 -6.75 5.77
N THR A 165 -3.50 -7.23 7.02
CA THR A 165 -3.10 -8.60 7.32
C THR A 165 -3.96 -9.61 6.57
N ILE A 166 -3.30 -10.56 5.92
CA ILE A 166 -3.95 -11.69 5.24
C ILE A 166 -3.87 -12.91 6.17
N GLY A 167 -5.00 -13.60 6.38
CA GLY A 167 -5.11 -14.77 7.26
C GLY A 167 -5.48 -14.47 8.72
N GLY A 168 -5.43 -13.19 9.14
CA GLY A 168 -5.71 -12.77 10.52
C GLY A 168 -6.75 -11.64 10.68
N SER A 169 -7.39 -11.17 9.60
CA SER A 169 -8.23 -9.97 9.61
C SER A 169 -9.70 -10.23 9.89
N ASN A 170 -10.34 -9.25 10.55
CA ASN A 170 -11.80 -9.16 10.63
C ASN A 170 -12.36 -8.76 9.25
N THR A 171 -13.11 -9.66 8.63
CA THR A 171 -13.69 -9.44 7.29
C THR A 171 -14.73 -8.32 7.23
N GLU A 172 -15.23 -7.83 8.37
CA GLU A 172 -16.13 -6.67 8.43
C GLU A 172 -15.42 -5.35 8.09
N TYR A 173 -14.13 -5.24 8.42
CA TYR A 173 -13.36 -4.00 8.29
C TYR A 173 -12.17 -4.14 7.33
N LEU A 174 -12.31 -4.99 6.30
CA LEU A 174 -11.32 -5.16 5.24
C LEU A 174 -10.95 -3.79 4.65
N LEU A 175 -9.70 -3.35 4.78
CA LEU A 175 -9.31 -2.00 4.39
C LEU A 175 -9.55 -1.80 2.89
N HIS A 176 -9.18 -2.76 2.04
CA HIS A 176 -9.42 -2.68 0.59
C HIS A 176 -10.81 -2.19 0.20
N GLN A 177 -11.85 -2.78 0.77
CA GLN A 177 -13.24 -2.40 0.47
C GLN A 177 -13.56 -0.97 0.91
N TRP A 178 -13.20 -0.59 2.14
CA TRP A 178 -13.53 0.72 2.67
C TRP A 178 -12.70 1.85 2.05
N LEU A 179 -11.42 1.58 1.76
CA LEU A 179 -10.52 2.54 1.15
C LEU A 179 -10.85 2.73 -0.33
N LEU A 180 -10.90 1.66 -1.12
CA LEU A 180 -11.08 1.77 -2.57
C LEU A 180 -12.55 2.04 -2.93
N ALA A 181 -13.47 1.16 -2.52
CA ALA A 181 -14.89 1.29 -2.89
C ALA A 181 -15.66 2.27 -2.01
N GLY A 182 -15.28 2.41 -0.75
CA GLY A 182 -15.92 3.33 0.20
C GLY A 182 -15.62 4.80 -0.14
N TRP A 183 -14.52 5.34 0.37
CA TRP A 183 -14.24 6.78 0.25
C TRP A 183 -13.19 7.17 -0.81
N GLY A 184 -12.67 6.21 -1.57
CA GLY A 184 -11.78 6.48 -2.70
C GLY A 184 -10.38 6.92 -2.27
N MET A 185 -9.74 6.16 -1.39
CA MET A 185 -8.33 6.28 -1.05
C MET A 185 -7.55 5.12 -1.67
N PRO A 186 -6.56 5.39 -2.54
CA PRO A 186 -5.77 4.34 -3.16
C PRO A 186 -4.86 3.60 -2.20
N ILE A 187 -4.52 2.37 -2.59
CA ILE A 187 -3.66 1.45 -1.84
C ILE A 187 -2.39 1.17 -2.63
N GLY A 188 -1.25 1.16 -1.95
CA GLY A 188 0.04 0.80 -2.53
C GLY A 188 0.66 -0.41 -1.85
N GLU A 189 1.15 -1.35 -2.64
CA GLU A 189 1.64 -2.64 -2.13
C GLU A 189 3.00 -2.99 -2.71
N LEU A 190 3.75 -3.82 -1.98
CA LEU A 190 5.09 -4.29 -2.36
C LEU A 190 6.08 -3.15 -2.66
N PHE A 191 5.95 -1.99 -2.02
CA PHE A 191 6.95 -0.92 -2.12
C PHE A 191 8.27 -1.34 -1.50
N ASP A 192 9.37 -1.08 -2.19
CA ASP A 192 10.70 -1.23 -1.61
C ASP A 192 11.04 -0.01 -0.75
N LEU A 193 10.91 -0.14 0.56
CA LEU A 193 11.09 0.95 1.52
C LEU A 193 12.43 0.86 2.29
N GLU A 194 13.30 -0.09 1.95
CA GLU A 194 14.53 -0.37 2.71
C GLU A 194 15.49 0.82 2.73
N GLU A 195 15.90 1.30 1.56
CA GLU A 195 16.83 2.43 1.45
C GLU A 195 16.22 3.71 2.02
N LEU A 196 14.93 3.95 1.74
CA LEU A 196 14.21 5.11 2.27
C LEU A 196 14.22 5.12 3.81
N ALA A 197 14.00 3.96 4.46
CA ALA A 197 14.02 3.85 5.90
C ALA A 197 15.41 4.14 6.49
N GLU A 198 16.47 3.62 5.86
CA GLU A 198 17.85 3.91 6.27
C GLU A 198 18.16 5.41 6.15
N ARG A 199 17.80 6.04 5.02
CA ARG A 199 18.00 7.48 4.83
C ARG A 199 17.19 8.31 5.82
N CYS A 200 15.92 7.99 6.04
CA CYS A 200 15.09 8.69 7.04
C CYS A 200 15.70 8.61 8.43
N ALA A 201 16.22 7.44 8.81
CA ALA A 201 16.87 7.23 10.11
C ALA A 201 18.19 8.01 10.25
N GLN A 202 19.00 8.09 9.19
CA GLN A 202 20.25 8.86 9.16
C GLN A 202 19.99 10.36 9.28
N GLU A 203 18.98 10.88 8.56
CA GLU A 203 18.65 12.31 8.52
C GLU A 203 17.75 12.75 9.69
N GLY A 204 17.16 11.80 10.43
CA GLY A 204 16.14 12.07 11.44
C GLY A 204 14.86 12.71 10.86
N ARG A 205 14.60 12.50 9.56
CA ARG A 205 13.49 13.08 8.80
C ARG A 205 12.69 11.98 8.12
N TYR A 206 11.44 11.80 8.55
CA TYR A 206 10.53 10.74 8.07
C TYR A 206 9.45 11.25 7.10
N THR A 207 9.62 12.47 6.60
CA THR A 207 8.73 13.07 5.60
C THR A 207 9.55 13.52 4.40
N PHE A 208 9.03 13.31 3.20
CA PHE A 208 9.74 13.55 1.94
C PHE A 208 8.77 14.00 0.86
N TYR A 209 9.28 14.55 -0.22
CA TYR A 209 8.48 14.77 -1.41
C TYR A 209 8.34 13.45 -2.18
N LEU A 210 7.11 13.08 -2.52
CA LEU A 210 6.78 11.92 -3.35
C LEU A 210 6.36 12.40 -4.73
N SER A 211 7.05 11.91 -5.76
CA SER A 211 6.57 11.93 -7.13
C SER A 211 6.27 10.50 -7.58
N SER A 212 5.02 10.22 -7.90
CA SER A 212 4.61 8.93 -8.46
C SER A 212 3.65 9.14 -9.62
N VAL A 213 4.03 8.66 -10.80
CA VAL A 213 3.24 8.85 -12.03
C VAL A 213 2.94 7.47 -12.62
N PRO A 214 1.77 6.89 -12.28
CA PRO A 214 1.34 5.61 -12.83
C PRO A 214 1.33 5.58 -14.36
N LEU A 215 1.32 4.38 -14.94
CA LEU A 215 1.16 4.19 -16.36
C LEU A 215 -0.14 4.85 -16.84
N LYS A 216 -0.06 5.56 -17.97
CA LYS A 216 -1.24 6.08 -18.66
C LYS A 216 -1.94 4.96 -19.42
N MET A 217 -2.61 4.08 -18.68
CA MET A 217 -3.34 2.91 -19.18
C MET A 217 -4.85 3.16 -19.14
N PRO A 218 -5.50 3.51 -20.27
CA PRO A 218 -6.91 3.89 -20.28
C PRO A 218 -7.85 2.84 -19.68
N GLY A 219 -8.54 3.17 -18.59
CA GLY A 219 -9.40 2.23 -17.88
C GLY A 219 -8.65 1.15 -17.08
N GLY A 220 -7.34 1.33 -16.87
CA GLY A 220 -6.51 0.39 -16.11
C GLY A 220 -6.97 0.26 -14.66
N VAL A 221 -6.86 -0.95 -14.11
CA VAL A 221 -7.29 -1.30 -12.76
C VAL A 221 -6.26 -0.88 -11.70
N ALA A 222 -5.00 -1.11 -12.00
CA ALA A 222 -3.85 -0.77 -11.16
C ALA A 222 -2.66 -0.42 -12.06
N SER A 223 -1.54 -0.06 -11.46
CA SER A 223 -0.33 0.26 -12.21
C SER A 223 0.92 0.10 -11.34
N PRO A 224 2.08 -0.28 -11.92
CA PRO A 224 3.37 0.03 -11.32
C PRO A 224 3.46 1.52 -10.97
N PRO A 225 4.09 1.91 -9.86
CA PRO A 225 3.89 3.24 -9.32
C PRO A 225 4.74 4.32 -10.01
N ASN A 226 5.89 3.93 -10.61
CA ASN A 226 6.92 4.86 -11.06
C ASN A 226 7.15 5.97 -10.01
N ALA A 227 7.50 5.54 -8.79
CA ALA A 227 7.57 6.37 -7.61
C ALA A 227 9.01 6.67 -7.20
N VAL A 228 9.26 7.92 -6.81
CA VAL A 228 10.54 8.37 -6.26
C VAL A 228 10.27 9.21 -5.02
N ALA A 229 10.99 8.92 -3.95
CA ALA A 229 11.07 9.75 -2.75
C ALA A 229 12.26 10.71 -2.86
N ILE A 230 12.03 11.99 -2.61
CA ILE A 230 13.05 13.05 -2.60
C ILE A 230 13.10 13.62 -1.18
N LEU A 231 14.22 13.36 -0.51
CA LEU A 231 14.46 13.63 0.92
C LEU A 231 15.12 14.98 1.17
#